data_AF-A0A6I8PHL5-F1
#
_entry.id   AF-A0A6I8PHL5-F1
#
_cell.length_a   1.000
_cell.length_b   1.000
_cell.length_c   1.000
_cell.angle_alpha   90.00
_cell.angle_beta   90.00
_cell.angle_gamma   90.00
#
_symmetry.space_group_name_H-M   'P 1'
#
loop_
_entity.id
_entity.type
_entity.pdbx_description
1 polymer ?
#
loop_
_entity_poly.entity_id
_entity_poly.type
_entity_poly.pdbx_seq_one_letter_code
_entity_poly.pdbx_strand_id
1 'polypeptide(L)'
;MGSTWRGPRAPLRGWPRELSQGLRFRISQRGFGDPLDWAGQEGAMFVHACSYEDLTASEEGEDCAGSPEEKDGAQAHLTDMQQISKDFSELSTQLTGVARDVEEEMRPGPEEPSAPGGQRPSDSPGEEAAEEEEEGMEAWRQHQKHIFVLSEAGKPVYSRYGSEEALSSTMGVMVALVSFLEADKNAIRSIHADGYKVVFVRRSPLVLVAVARTRQSEQKIAQELLYIYYQILSLLTWTQLNHIFQQKQNYDLRRLLSGSERITDNLLQLMARDPSFLMSAARCLPLAASVRDTVSASLQQARAKSLVFSILLSRNQLVSLVRKKDQFLHPIDLHLLFNLISSSSSFREGEAWTPICLPKFNSSGFFHAHISYLEPDTDLCLLLVSTDREDFFTVSDCRRRFQERLRKRGVYHALREALRTPYYSVAQVGIPELRHFIYKSKSSGLFTSPEIEAPYVSEEEQERLLGLYQYLHSRAHNASRPLKTIYYTGPNENLVALVTGAFELYMCYSPLGTKASAVSAINKLMRWIRKEEDRLFILTPLTY
;
A
#
# COMPACT_ATOMS: atom_id res chain seq x y z
N MET A 1 29.45 -29.67 -7.51
CA MET A 1 29.48 -30.99 -8.18
C MET A 1 28.07 -31.52 -8.23
N GLY A 2 27.49 -31.66 -9.42
CA GLY A 2 26.10 -32.09 -9.59
C GLY A 2 25.96 -33.61 -9.51
N SER A 3 24.92 -34.07 -8.82
CA SER A 3 24.50 -35.47 -8.82
C SER A 3 23.01 -35.56 -9.18
N THR A 4 22.73 -36.09 -10.36
CA THR A 4 21.42 -36.57 -10.78
C THR A 4 21.17 -37.95 -10.16
N TRP A 5 20.14 -38.08 -9.33
CA TRP A 5 19.68 -39.37 -8.81
C TRP A 5 18.50 -39.89 -9.64
N ARG A 6 18.60 -41.12 -10.17
CA ARG A 6 17.50 -41.88 -10.79
C ARG A 6 17.10 -43.03 -9.84
N GLY A 7 15.86 -42.99 -9.33
CA GLY A 7 15.20 -44.10 -8.63
C GLY A 7 14.28 -44.92 -9.57
N PRO A 8 13.84 -46.12 -9.17
CA PRO A 8 13.48 -47.21 -10.07
C PRO A 8 12.07 -47.09 -10.68
N ARG A 9 11.93 -47.61 -11.91
CA ARG A 9 10.66 -47.74 -12.64
C ARG A 9 9.91 -49.02 -12.22
N ALA A 10 8.63 -48.88 -11.91
CA ALA A 10 7.62 -49.94 -12.08
C ALA A 10 6.34 -49.32 -12.67
N PRO A 11 5.53 -50.08 -13.45
CA PRO A 11 4.74 -49.52 -14.53
C PRO A 11 3.26 -49.34 -14.14
N LEU A 12 2.71 -48.15 -14.38
CA LEU A 12 1.26 -47.96 -14.50
C LEU A 12 0.97 -47.43 -15.91
N ARG A 13 0.24 -48.25 -16.67
CA ARG A 13 -0.20 -48.00 -18.04
C ARG A 13 -1.37 -47.02 -18.03
N GLY A 14 -1.36 -46.10 -19.00
CA GLY A 14 -2.55 -45.43 -19.51
C GLY A 14 -2.69 -43.97 -19.08
N TRP A 15 -1.96 -43.06 -19.73
CA TRP A 15 -2.33 -41.65 -19.95
C TRP A 15 -1.64 -41.15 -21.24
N PRO A 16 -2.29 -40.30 -22.06
CA PRO A 16 -1.71 -39.78 -23.31
C PRO A 16 -0.48 -38.92 -23.04
N ARG A 17 0.59 -39.14 -23.81
CA ARG A 17 1.86 -38.40 -23.72
C ARG A 17 1.77 -37.13 -24.57
N GLU A 18 1.17 -36.07 -24.06
CA GLU A 18 1.31 -34.71 -24.58
C GLU A 18 0.72 -33.77 -23.53
N LEU A 19 1.58 -33.23 -22.64
CA LEU A 19 1.36 -32.11 -21.68
C LEU A 19 2.38 -32.13 -20.51
N SER A 20 3.62 -32.58 -20.76
CA SER A 20 4.67 -32.61 -19.73
C SER A 20 5.88 -31.76 -20.12
N GLN A 21 5.65 -30.50 -20.50
CA GLN A 21 6.68 -29.46 -20.54
C GLN A 21 6.03 -28.12 -20.19
N GLY A 22 6.29 -27.58 -18.99
CA GLY A 22 5.89 -26.19 -18.70
C GLY A 22 5.82 -25.73 -17.24
N LEU A 23 5.56 -26.58 -16.25
CA LEU A 23 5.49 -26.13 -14.85
C LEU A 23 6.88 -26.06 -14.20
N ARG A 24 7.35 -24.85 -13.87
CA ARG A 24 8.49 -24.64 -12.96
C ARG A 24 7.96 -24.32 -11.57
N PHE A 25 8.04 -25.31 -10.66
CA PHE A 25 7.89 -25.09 -9.23
C PHE A 25 9.19 -24.48 -8.68
N ARG A 26 9.10 -23.35 -7.96
CA ARG A 26 10.25 -22.82 -7.18
C ARG A 26 10.19 -23.41 -5.78
N ILE A 27 11.21 -24.18 -5.43
CA ILE A 27 11.39 -24.82 -4.12
C ILE A 27 12.66 -24.22 -3.50
N SER A 28 12.61 -23.78 -2.25
CA SER A 28 13.79 -23.40 -1.47
C SER A 28 13.87 -24.29 -0.24
N GLN A 29 14.93 -25.10 -0.12
CA GLN A 29 15.21 -25.89 1.08
C GLN A 29 15.99 -25.03 2.10
N ARG A 30 15.59 -25.07 3.38
CA ARG A 30 16.41 -24.56 4.49
C ARG A 30 17.40 -25.64 4.93
N GLY A 31 18.69 -25.33 4.90
CA GLY A 31 19.71 -26.09 5.62
C GLY A 31 19.75 -25.67 7.09
N PHE A 32 19.81 -26.65 7.98
CA PHE A 32 20.01 -26.49 9.42
C PHE A 32 21.45 -26.08 9.74
N GLY A 33 21.62 -25.18 10.72
CA GLY A 33 22.89 -24.88 11.38
C GLY A 33 22.63 -24.38 12.81
N ASP A 34 23.17 -25.11 13.77
CA ASP A 34 23.13 -24.88 15.23
C ASP A 34 23.99 -23.67 15.68
N PRO A 35 23.87 -23.20 16.94
CA PRO A 35 24.10 -21.81 17.31
C PRO A 35 25.57 -21.48 17.57
N LEU A 36 26.00 -20.29 17.15
CA LEU A 36 27.27 -19.69 17.49
C LEU A 36 27.02 -18.32 18.13
N ASP A 37 27.43 -18.20 19.39
CA ASP A 37 27.59 -16.95 20.12
C ASP A 37 28.56 -16.01 19.38
N TRP A 38 28.14 -14.77 19.16
CA TRP A 38 29.07 -13.64 19.05
C TRP A 38 28.44 -12.39 19.67
N ALA A 39 29.13 -11.88 20.69
CA ALA A 39 28.84 -10.65 21.37
C ALA A 39 29.21 -9.41 20.52
N GLY A 40 28.46 -8.33 20.71
CA GLY A 40 28.96 -6.96 20.52
C GLY A 40 28.71 -6.32 19.17
N GLN A 41 27.63 -5.54 19.06
CA GLN A 41 27.71 -4.12 18.71
C GLN A 41 26.36 -3.45 18.99
N GLU A 42 26.31 -2.73 20.11
CA GLU A 42 25.31 -1.70 20.39
C GLU A 42 25.59 -0.47 19.52
N GLY A 43 24.53 0.28 19.20
CA GLY A 43 24.64 1.68 18.79
C GLY A 43 23.98 2.01 17.45
N ALA A 44 22.68 2.29 17.47
CA ALA A 44 22.05 3.18 16.50
C ALA A 44 21.12 4.12 17.28
N MET A 45 21.70 5.24 17.70
CA MET A 45 21.04 6.39 18.30
C MET A 45 20.67 7.35 17.16
N PHE A 46 19.38 7.59 16.88
CA PHE A 46 18.91 8.75 16.09
C PHE A 46 17.48 9.06 16.55
N VAL A 47 17.21 10.10 17.38
CA VAL A 47 17.45 11.56 17.28
C VAL A 47 16.48 12.24 16.32
N HIS A 48 15.89 13.32 16.84
CA HIS A 48 14.90 14.22 16.26
C HIS A 48 15.22 14.66 14.83
N ALA A 49 14.18 15.13 14.12
CA ALA A 49 14.30 15.77 12.81
C ALA A 49 15.45 16.80 12.78
N CYS A 50 16.55 16.43 12.14
CA CYS A 50 17.68 17.32 11.87
C CYS A 50 17.71 17.68 10.38
N SER A 51 18.07 18.93 10.13
CA SER A 51 18.30 19.51 8.80
C SER A 51 19.46 18.80 8.08
N TYR A 52 19.45 18.85 6.75
CA TYR A 52 20.44 18.23 5.85
C TYR A 52 21.91 18.62 6.14
N GLU A 53 22.18 19.73 6.84
CA GLU A 53 23.54 20.18 7.15
C GLU A 53 24.25 19.30 8.21
N ASP A 54 23.50 18.70 9.13
CA ASP A 54 24.07 17.92 10.25
C ASP A 54 24.61 16.55 9.80
N LEU A 55 24.25 16.08 8.60
CA LEU A 55 24.67 14.77 8.07
C LEU A 55 26.00 14.80 7.31
N THR A 56 26.73 15.93 7.34
CA THR A 56 28.02 16.08 6.65
C THR A 56 29.20 16.46 7.55
N ALA A 57 28.99 16.55 8.87
CA ALA A 57 30.07 16.80 9.82
C ALA A 57 30.67 15.47 10.33
N SER A 58 31.98 15.34 10.21
CA SER A 58 32.80 14.20 10.65
C SER A 58 32.77 14.01 12.17
N GLU A 59 32.57 12.76 12.62
CA GLU A 59 32.56 12.35 14.02
C GLU A 59 33.98 12.27 14.61
N GLU A 60 34.30 13.11 15.58
CA GLU A 60 35.29 12.85 16.63
C GLU A 60 34.52 12.79 17.97
N GLY A 61 34.72 11.71 18.71
CA GLY A 61 33.89 11.33 19.85
C GLY A 61 34.28 11.98 21.17
N GLU A 62 33.34 11.97 22.12
CA GLU A 62 33.61 12.04 23.56
C GLU A 62 32.43 11.44 24.33
N ASP A 63 32.72 10.48 25.22
CA ASP A 63 31.80 9.78 26.11
C ASP A 63 31.41 10.64 27.32
N CYS A 64 30.15 10.53 27.78
CA CYS A 64 29.82 10.73 29.19
C CYS A 64 28.54 9.95 29.61
N ALA A 65 28.65 9.22 30.71
CA ALA A 65 27.67 8.29 31.27
C ALA A 65 26.65 8.96 32.22
N GLY A 66 25.45 8.38 32.35
CA GLY A 66 24.46 8.73 33.39
C GLY A 66 23.16 7.91 33.36
N SER A 67 23.10 6.91 34.26
CA SER A 67 22.00 6.15 34.93
C SER A 67 20.50 6.15 34.51
N PRO A 68 19.74 5.09 34.85
CA PRO A 68 18.49 4.69 34.18
C PRO A 68 17.22 4.98 35.00
N GLU A 69 16.09 5.27 34.33
CA GLU A 69 14.74 4.85 34.77
C GLU A 69 13.70 5.13 33.65
N GLU A 70 12.64 4.32 33.61
CA GLU A 70 11.49 4.29 32.67
C GLU A 70 11.74 3.78 31.23
N LYS A 71 11.75 2.46 31.02
CA LYS A 71 11.87 1.82 29.68
C LYS A 71 10.79 0.80 29.28
N ASP A 72 9.77 0.52 30.09
CA ASP A 72 8.84 -0.59 29.78
C ASP A 72 7.75 -0.26 28.73
N GLY A 73 7.45 1.01 28.46
CA GLY A 73 6.42 1.39 27.48
C GLY A 73 6.94 1.62 26.06
N ALA A 74 8.17 2.13 25.91
CA ALA A 74 8.75 2.49 24.62
C ALA A 74 9.35 1.28 23.87
N GLN A 75 9.83 0.27 24.61
CA GLN A 75 10.46 -0.92 24.05
C GLN A 75 9.47 -1.75 23.21
N ALA A 76 8.21 -1.89 23.67
CA ALA A 76 7.16 -2.66 23.01
C ALA A 76 6.74 -2.08 21.64
N HIS A 77 6.63 -0.74 21.55
CA HIS A 77 6.26 -0.05 20.31
C HIS A 77 7.39 -0.02 19.28
N LEU A 78 8.65 -0.01 19.73
CA LEU A 78 9.84 -0.16 18.88
C LEU A 78 9.97 -1.57 18.31
N THR A 79 9.68 -2.61 19.12
CA THR A 79 9.68 -4.00 18.66
C THR A 79 8.59 -4.27 17.62
N ASP A 80 7.41 -3.65 17.70
CA ASP A 80 6.36 -3.81 16.69
C ASP A 80 6.75 -3.16 15.35
N MET A 81 7.28 -1.92 15.36
CA MET A 81 7.75 -1.26 14.13
C MET A 81 8.93 -2.01 13.48
N GLN A 82 9.83 -2.56 14.30
CA GLN A 82 10.93 -3.41 13.84
C GLN A 82 10.43 -4.75 13.31
N GLN A 83 9.48 -5.41 13.97
CA GLN A 83 8.89 -6.68 13.53
C GLN A 83 8.11 -6.51 12.22
N ILE A 84 7.53 -5.34 11.97
CA ILE A 84 6.80 -5.03 10.73
C ILE A 84 7.74 -4.64 9.59
N SER A 85 8.74 -3.78 9.85
CA SER A 85 9.83 -3.53 8.91
C SER A 85 10.54 -4.83 8.56
N LYS A 86 10.66 -5.73 9.54
CA LYS A 86 11.16 -7.09 9.38
C LYS A 86 10.19 -7.96 8.59
N ASP A 87 8.88 -7.96 8.82
CA ASP A 87 7.90 -8.68 7.98
C ASP A 87 7.96 -8.24 6.51
N PHE A 88 8.05 -6.93 6.23
CA PHE A 88 8.17 -6.40 4.87
C PHE A 88 9.57 -6.62 4.26
N SER A 89 10.63 -6.55 5.05
CA SER A 89 12.01 -6.85 4.62
C SER A 89 12.23 -8.36 4.44
N GLU A 90 11.57 -9.18 5.25
CA GLU A 90 11.50 -10.64 5.16
C GLU A 90 10.70 -11.03 3.92
N LEU A 91 9.53 -10.44 3.66
CA LEU A 91 8.82 -10.62 2.39
C LEU A 91 9.69 -10.20 1.19
N SER A 92 10.45 -9.10 1.32
CA SER A 92 11.36 -8.64 0.26
C SER A 92 12.51 -9.63 0.01
N THR A 93 13.14 -10.17 1.05
CA THR A 93 14.21 -11.18 0.95
C THR A 93 13.71 -12.56 0.54
N GLN A 94 12.45 -12.88 0.84
CA GLN A 94 11.82 -14.17 0.58
C GLN A 94 11.27 -14.33 -0.84
N LEU A 95 10.94 -13.24 -1.53
CA LEU A 95 10.28 -13.26 -2.86
C LEU A 95 11.23 -12.90 -4.02
N THR A 96 12.55 -12.91 -3.84
CA THR A 96 13.49 -12.53 -4.89
C THR A 96 13.57 -13.56 -6.02
N GLY A 97 13.09 -13.17 -7.21
CA GLY A 97 13.29 -13.91 -8.46
C GLY A 97 14.50 -13.43 -9.25
N VAL A 98 15.12 -14.34 -10.01
CA VAL A 98 16.12 -14.03 -11.05
C VAL A 98 15.47 -13.17 -12.13
N ALA A 99 16.09 -12.03 -12.47
CA ALA A 99 15.65 -11.12 -13.52
C ALA A 99 15.60 -11.82 -14.89
N ARG A 100 14.45 -11.76 -15.57
CA ARG A 100 14.32 -12.09 -17.00
C ARG A 100 14.64 -10.86 -17.85
N ASP A 101 14.97 -11.12 -19.11
CA ASP A 101 15.46 -10.13 -20.08
C ASP A 101 14.46 -8.99 -20.32
N VAL A 102 14.99 -7.78 -20.34
CA VAL A 102 14.29 -6.48 -20.28
C VAL A 102 13.38 -6.22 -21.50
N GLU A 103 13.64 -6.88 -22.62
CA GLU A 103 12.88 -6.70 -23.87
C GLU A 103 11.62 -7.57 -23.93
N GLU A 104 11.56 -8.67 -23.18
CA GLU A 104 10.44 -9.62 -23.22
C GLU A 104 9.25 -9.13 -22.36
N GLU A 105 9.52 -8.40 -21.25
CA GLU A 105 8.49 -7.83 -20.37
C GLU A 105 7.82 -6.56 -20.95
N MET A 106 8.47 -5.87 -21.89
CA MET A 106 8.05 -4.55 -22.37
C MET A 106 7.12 -4.62 -23.60
N ARG A 107 7.03 -5.76 -24.30
CA ARG A 107 6.18 -5.91 -25.50
C ARG A 107 4.68 -5.83 -25.16
N PRO A 108 3.85 -5.15 -25.97
CA PRO A 108 2.40 -5.36 -25.92
C PRO A 108 2.09 -6.83 -26.25
N GLY A 109 1.10 -7.40 -25.57
CA GLY A 109 0.65 -8.76 -25.87
C GLY A 109 0.11 -8.85 -27.31
N PRO A 110 0.20 -10.00 -27.98
CA PRO A 110 -0.34 -10.13 -29.33
C PRO A 110 -1.87 -9.92 -29.32
N GLU A 111 -2.35 -9.06 -30.20
CA GLU A 111 -3.77 -8.98 -30.56
C GLU A 111 -4.14 -10.22 -31.36
N GLU A 112 -5.15 -10.97 -30.91
CA GLU A 112 -5.65 -12.14 -31.64
C GLU A 112 -6.60 -11.71 -32.79
N PRO A 113 -6.48 -12.33 -33.98
CA PRO A 113 -7.38 -12.04 -35.09
C PRO A 113 -8.74 -12.71 -34.88
N SER A 114 -9.81 -11.93 -35.03
CA SER A 114 -11.20 -12.41 -34.99
C SER A 114 -11.51 -13.32 -36.19
N ALA A 115 -12.00 -14.53 -35.91
CA ALA A 115 -12.49 -15.47 -36.92
C ALA A 115 -13.99 -15.23 -37.23
N PRO A 116 -14.46 -15.52 -38.46
CA PRO A 116 -15.81 -15.16 -38.89
C PRO A 116 -16.86 -16.13 -38.33
N GLY A 117 -17.92 -15.55 -37.74
CA GLY A 117 -19.04 -16.27 -37.15
C GLY A 117 -19.94 -16.96 -38.19
N GLY A 118 -20.24 -18.23 -37.93
CA GLY A 118 -21.33 -18.97 -38.59
C GLY A 118 -22.47 -19.17 -37.60
N GLN A 119 -23.59 -18.49 -37.81
CA GLN A 119 -24.81 -18.65 -37.01
C GLN A 119 -25.52 -19.97 -37.33
N ARG A 120 -25.95 -20.68 -36.30
CA ARG A 120 -27.07 -21.64 -36.35
C ARG A 120 -28.07 -21.25 -35.25
N PRO A 121 -29.39 -21.31 -35.52
CA PRO A 121 -30.38 -20.95 -34.52
C PRO A 121 -30.71 -22.14 -33.61
N SER A 122 -30.75 -21.90 -32.30
CA SER A 122 -31.21 -22.84 -31.28
C SER A 122 -32.31 -22.16 -30.45
N ASP A 123 -33.55 -22.57 -30.67
CA ASP A 123 -34.71 -22.18 -29.86
C ASP A 123 -34.87 -23.19 -28.69
N SER A 124 -34.27 -22.87 -27.53
CA SER A 124 -34.62 -23.50 -26.24
C SER A 124 -34.44 -22.50 -25.08
N PRO A 125 -35.45 -22.26 -24.21
CA PRO A 125 -35.36 -21.27 -23.12
C PRO A 125 -34.37 -21.62 -21.98
N GLY A 126 -33.61 -22.73 -22.11
CA GLY A 126 -32.53 -23.12 -21.20
C GLY A 126 -31.12 -22.95 -21.80
N GLU A 127 -31.01 -22.73 -23.11
CA GLU A 127 -29.71 -22.47 -23.78
C GLU A 127 -29.31 -21.00 -23.63
N GLU A 128 -30.27 -20.06 -23.73
CA GLU A 128 -30.02 -18.62 -23.52
C GLU A 128 -29.45 -18.31 -22.12
N ALA A 129 -29.96 -18.96 -21.06
CA ALA A 129 -29.45 -18.78 -19.70
C ALA A 129 -28.04 -19.39 -19.49
N ALA A 130 -27.73 -20.48 -20.18
CA ALA A 130 -26.42 -21.10 -20.12
C ALA A 130 -25.37 -20.30 -20.92
N GLU A 131 -25.77 -19.74 -22.06
CA GLU A 131 -24.96 -18.84 -22.87
C GLU A 131 -24.68 -17.53 -22.12
N GLU A 132 -25.68 -16.93 -21.46
CA GLU A 132 -25.49 -15.74 -20.61
C GLU A 132 -24.57 -16.01 -19.40
N GLU A 133 -24.67 -17.17 -18.75
CA GLU A 133 -23.76 -17.58 -17.67
C GLU A 133 -22.33 -17.83 -18.16
N GLU A 134 -22.16 -18.38 -19.36
CA GLU A 134 -20.86 -18.63 -19.99
C GLU A 134 -20.19 -17.33 -20.44
N GLU A 135 -20.93 -16.42 -21.08
CA GLU A 135 -20.46 -15.07 -21.43
C GLU A 135 -20.05 -14.28 -20.18
N GLY A 136 -20.83 -14.37 -19.09
CA GLY A 136 -20.49 -13.76 -17.80
C GLY A 136 -19.21 -14.32 -17.19
N MET A 137 -18.99 -15.63 -17.30
CA MET A 137 -17.74 -16.28 -16.89
C MET A 137 -16.56 -15.90 -17.77
N GLU A 138 -16.76 -15.71 -19.07
CA GLU A 138 -15.70 -15.27 -19.99
C GLU A 138 -15.29 -13.82 -19.69
N ALA A 139 -16.25 -12.91 -19.53
CA ALA A 139 -16.01 -11.54 -19.09
C ALA A 139 -15.32 -11.51 -17.72
N TRP A 140 -15.70 -12.40 -16.80
CA TRP A 140 -15.00 -12.54 -15.51
C TRP A 140 -13.52 -12.90 -15.72
N ARG A 141 -13.19 -13.89 -16.57
CA ARG A 141 -11.79 -14.31 -16.85
C ARG A 141 -10.94 -13.25 -17.53
N GLN A 142 -11.56 -12.29 -18.21
CA GLN A 142 -10.85 -11.20 -18.89
C GLN A 142 -10.25 -10.16 -17.92
N HIS A 143 -10.68 -10.16 -16.65
CA HIS A 143 -10.10 -9.25 -15.66
C HIS A 143 -8.61 -9.54 -15.44
N GLN A 144 -7.80 -8.48 -15.49
CA GLN A 144 -6.34 -8.59 -15.39
C GLN A 144 -5.86 -9.04 -13.99
N LYS A 145 -6.68 -8.90 -12.95
CA LYS A 145 -6.30 -9.23 -11.57
C LYS A 145 -7.50 -9.58 -10.71
N HIS A 146 -7.59 -10.83 -10.29
CA HIS A 146 -8.55 -11.31 -9.30
C HIS A 146 -7.92 -11.35 -7.91
N ILE A 147 -8.74 -11.10 -6.89
CA ILE A 147 -8.35 -11.20 -5.50
C ILE A 147 -9.41 -12.00 -4.74
N PHE A 148 -8.93 -12.93 -3.92
CA PHE A 148 -9.73 -13.82 -3.09
C PHE A 148 -9.24 -13.76 -1.65
N VAL A 149 -10.18 -13.70 -0.71
CA VAL A 149 -9.93 -13.90 0.71
C VAL A 149 -10.80 -15.06 1.17
N LEU A 150 -10.20 -15.96 1.92
CA LEU A 150 -10.86 -17.15 2.42
C LEU A 150 -10.29 -17.53 3.79
N SER A 151 -11.06 -18.27 4.59
CA SER A 151 -10.56 -18.82 5.85
C SER A 151 -9.65 -20.03 5.62
N GLU A 152 -8.87 -20.41 6.64
CA GLU A 152 -8.10 -21.67 6.60
C GLU A 152 -8.98 -22.92 6.47
N ALA A 153 -10.29 -22.80 6.77
CA ALA A 153 -11.28 -23.85 6.53
C ALA A 153 -11.82 -23.87 5.07
N GLY A 154 -11.33 -22.99 4.20
CA GLY A 154 -11.77 -22.88 2.79
C GLY A 154 -13.10 -22.14 2.59
N LYS A 155 -13.62 -21.46 3.62
CA LYS A 155 -14.82 -20.65 3.45
C LYS A 155 -14.48 -19.32 2.76
N PRO A 156 -15.21 -18.92 1.72
CA PRO A 156 -14.98 -17.64 1.07
C PRO A 156 -15.33 -16.49 2.02
N VAL A 157 -14.52 -15.44 2.00
CA VAL A 157 -14.67 -14.22 2.81
C VAL A 157 -14.89 -13.00 1.93
N TYR A 158 -14.18 -12.92 0.80
CA TYR A 158 -14.31 -11.82 -0.16
C TYR A 158 -13.80 -12.26 -1.55
N SER A 159 -14.48 -11.82 -2.61
CA SER A 159 -13.98 -11.86 -3.99
C SER A 159 -14.11 -10.48 -4.63
N ARG A 160 -13.07 -10.02 -5.33
CA ARG A 160 -13.13 -8.73 -6.07
C ARG A 160 -14.15 -8.75 -7.20
N TYR A 161 -14.32 -9.90 -7.85
CA TYR A 161 -15.20 -10.08 -9.00
C TYR A 161 -15.93 -11.42 -8.88
N GLY A 162 -17.21 -11.45 -9.27
CA GLY A 162 -18.07 -12.63 -9.13
C GLY A 162 -18.46 -12.90 -7.67
N SER A 163 -19.48 -13.73 -7.46
CA SER A 163 -19.97 -14.05 -6.11
C SER A 163 -19.09 -15.09 -5.41
N GLU A 164 -18.95 -14.93 -4.10
CA GLU A 164 -18.25 -15.86 -3.22
C GLU A 164 -18.84 -17.28 -3.29
N GLU A 165 -20.16 -17.40 -3.45
CA GLU A 165 -20.84 -18.69 -3.57
C GLU A 165 -20.44 -19.42 -4.85
N ALA A 166 -20.45 -18.73 -6.00
CA ALA A 166 -20.11 -19.32 -7.30
C ALA A 166 -18.64 -19.77 -7.34
N LEU A 167 -17.76 -19.04 -6.65
CA LEU A 167 -16.32 -19.27 -6.65
C LEU A 167 -15.83 -20.19 -5.52
N SER A 168 -16.74 -20.72 -4.70
CA SER A 168 -16.43 -21.57 -3.55
C SER A 168 -15.60 -22.81 -3.91
N SER A 169 -15.90 -23.46 -5.05
CA SER A 169 -15.14 -24.61 -5.54
C SER A 169 -13.69 -24.25 -5.87
N THR A 170 -13.48 -23.12 -6.53
CA THR A 170 -12.16 -22.58 -6.87
C THR A 170 -11.37 -22.22 -5.61
N MET A 171 -12.00 -21.57 -4.64
CA MET A 171 -11.35 -21.25 -3.35
C MET A 171 -11.01 -22.51 -2.55
N GLY A 172 -11.85 -23.55 -2.61
CA GLY A 172 -11.56 -24.86 -2.02
C GLY A 172 -10.29 -25.50 -2.58
N VAL A 173 -10.07 -25.41 -3.90
CA VAL A 173 -8.82 -25.87 -4.54
C VAL A 173 -7.62 -25.05 -4.05
N MET A 174 -7.76 -23.73 -3.91
CA MET A 174 -6.68 -22.88 -3.39
C MET A 174 -6.26 -23.27 -1.97
N VAL A 175 -7.21 -23.59 -1.08
CA VAL A 175 -6.86 -24.11 0.26
C VAL A 175 -6.21 -25.47 0.19
N ALA A 176 -6.73 -26.38 -0.63
CA ALA A 176 -6.15 -27.71 -0.75
C ALA A 176 -4.66 -27.64 -1.16
N LEU A 177 -4.30 -26.73 -2.08
CA LEU A 177 -2.91 -26.47 -2.45
C LEU A 177 -2.07 -25.95 -1.28
N VAL A 178 -2.62 -25.02 -0.49
CA VAL A 178 -1.94 -24.46 0.69
C VAL A 178 -1.73 -25.54 1.76
N SER A 179 -2.78 -26.28 2.12
CA SER A 179 -2.75 -27.32 3.15
C SER A 179 -1.86 -28.50 2.77
N PHE A 180 -1.83 -28.89 1.48
CA PHE A 180 -0.95 -29.97 1.01
C PHE A 180 0.53 -29.66 1.27
N LEU A 181 0.96 -28.43 0.99
CA LEU A 181 2.36 -28.02 1.20
C LEU A 181 2.69 -27.79 2.67
N GLU A 182 1.70 -27.39 3.46
CA GLU A 182 1.85 -27.22 4.91
C GLU A 182 2.13 -28.54 5.64
N ALA A 183 1.56 -29.66 5.16
CA ALA A 183 1.87 -30.98 5.68
C ALA A 183 3.37 -31.31 5.61
N ASP A 184 4.07 -30.78 4.61
CA ASP A 184 5.51 -30.91 4.42
C ASP A 184 6.32 -29.78 5.10
N LYS A 185 5.72 -29.02 6.02
CA LYS A 185 6.31 -27.83 6.67
C LYS A 185 6.80 -26.78 5.68
N ASN A 186 6.14 -26.69 4.53
CA ASN A 186 6.45 -25.75 3.47
C ASN A 186 5.29 -24.76 3.27
N ALA A 187 5.56 -23.62 2.64
CA ALA A 187 4.55 -22.61 2.39
C ALA A 187 4.59 -22.16 0.93
N ILE A 188 3.44 -22.25 0.26
CA ILE A 188 3.30 -21.69 -1.07
C ILE A 188 3.35 -20.17 -1.02
N ARG A 189 4.16 -19.58 -1.90
CA ARG A 189 4.28 -18.13 -2.06
C ARG A 189 3.68 -17.65 -3.37
N SER A 190 4.07 -18.32 -4.46
CA SER A 190 3.59 -17.98 -5.79
C SER A 190 3.66 -19.16 -6.76
N ILE A 191 2.76 -19.15 -7.74
CA ILE A 191 2.74 -20.05 -8.89
C ILE A 191 2.82 -19.17 -10.15
N HIS A 192 3.63 -19.59 -11.12
CA HIS A 192 3.77 -18.90 -12.40
C HIS A 192 3.40 -19.86 -13.53
N ALA A 193 2.42 -19.49 -14.34
CA ALA A 193 1.97 -20.27 -15.49
C ALA A 193 1.42 -19.34 -16.56
N ASP A 194 1.86 -19.48 -17.81
CA ASP A 194 1.27 -18.82 -19.00
C ASP A 194 1.01 -17.30 -18.85
N GLY A 195 1.97 -16.59 -18.25
CA GLY A 195 1.87 -15.14 -18.01
C GLY A 195 1.05 -14.74 -16.78
N TYR A 196 0.40 -15.68 -16.11
CA TYR A 196 -0.26 -15.49 -14.83
C TYR A 196 0.69 -15.69 -13.66
N LYS A 197 0.46 -14.89 -12.61
CA LYS A 197 1.07 -15.01 -11.29
C LYS A 197 -0.04 -15.25 -10.29
N VAL A 198 -0.03 -16.40 -9.65
CA VAL A 198 -0.88 -16.69 -8.49
C VAL A 198 -0.05 -16.45 -7.25
N VAL A 199 -0.39 -15.48 -6.42
CA VAL A 199 0.37 -15.10 -5.22
C VAL A 199 -0.47 -15.39 -3.98
N PHE A 200 0.14 -16.04 -3.00
CA PHE A 200 -0.49 -16.46 -1.75
C PHE A 200 0.12 -15.69 -0.58
N VAL A 201 -0.74 -15.13 0.27
CA VAL A 201 -0.36 -14.51 1.55
C VAL A 201 -1.19 -15.14 2.65
N ARG A 202 -0.53 -15.83 3.59
CA ARG A 202 -1.18 -16.42 4.76
C ARG A 202 -1.03 -15.51 5.96
N ARG A 203 -2.15 -15.19 6.59
CA ARG A 203 -2.23 -14.49 7.88
C ARG A 203 -3.35 -15.15 8.66
N SER A 204 -3.01 -16.21 9.40
CA SER A 204 -3.98 -17.01 10.16
C SER A 204 -4.91 -16.08 10.97
N PRO A 205 -6.23 -16.30 10.92
CA PRO A 205 -6.95 -17.46 10.34
C PRO A 205 -7.34 -17.32 8.86
N LEU A 206 -6.72 -16.40 8.11
CA LEU A 206 -7.05 -16.08 6.72
C LEU A 206 -5.95 -16.47 5.73
N VAL A 207 -6.39 -16.87 4.54
CA VAL A 207 -5.57 -17.08 3.35
C VAL A 207 -6.05 -16.09 2.28
N LEU A 208 -5.11 -15.31 1.77
CA LEU A 208 -5.34 -14.31 0.73
C LEU A 208 -4.63 -14.75 -0.55
N VAL A 209 -5.33 -14.69 -1.67
CA VAL A 209 -4.82 -15.15 -2.97
C VAL A 209 -5.10 -14.11 -4.04
N ALA A 210 -4.09 -13.79 -4.83
CA ALA A 210 -4.23 -12.98 -6.03
C ALA A 210 -3.92 -13.83 -7.25
N VAL A 211 -4.72 -13.70 -8.32
CA VAL A 211 -4.42 -14.23 -9.65
C VAL A 211 -4.29 -13.04 -10.59
N ALA A 212 -3.07 -12.76 -11.05
CA ALA A 212 -2.77 -11.55 -11.81
C ALA A 212 -2.08 -11.87 -13.14
N ARG A 213 -2.59 -11.27 -14.22
CA ARG A 213 -1.94 -11.19 -15.55
C ARG A 213 -1.31 -9.81 -15.75
N THR A 214 -0.60 -9.31 -14.73
CA THR A 214 -0.02 -7.95 -14.75
C THR A 214 1.51 -7.97 -14.73
N ARG A 215 2.11 -6.83 -15.07
CA ARG A 215 3.56 -6.61 -14.97
C ARG A 215 4.05 -6.43 -13.53
N GLN A 216 3.16 -6.42 -12.53
CA GLN A 216 3.52 -6.23 -11.13
C GLN A 216 4.40 -7.36 -10.60
N SER A 217 5.36 -7.05 -9.74
CA SER A 217 6.16 -8.08 -9.07
C SER A 217 5.34 -8.86 -8.05
N GLU A 218 5.76 -10.08 -7.74
CA GLU A 218 5.16 -10.92 -6.69
C GLU A 218 5.07 -10.17 -5.35
N GLN A 219 6.13 -9.43 -5.00
CA GLN A 219 6.19 -8.60 -3.80
C GLN A 219 5.10 -7.52 -3.78
N LYS A 220 4.85 -6.86 -4.92
CA LYS A 220 3.83 -5.80 -4.97
C LYS A 220 2.43 -6.37 -4.84
N ILE A 221 2.17 -7.51 -5.49
CA ILE A 221 0.90 -8.22 -5.37
C ILE A 221 0.70 -8.70 -3.92
N ALA A 222 1.74 -9.27 -3.29
CA ALA A 222 1.69 -9.66 -1.88
C ALA A 222 1.43 -8.45 -0.94
N GLN A 223 1.99 -7.28 -1.24
CA GLN A 223 1.72 -6.05 -0.50
C GLN A 223 0.24 -5.63 -0.63
N GLU A 224 -0.35 -5.71 -1.83
CA GLU A 224 -1.78 -5.43 -2.01
C GLU A 224 -2.66 -6.41 -1.22
N LEU A 225 -2.31 -7.70 -1.21
CA LEU A 225 -3.00 -8.68 -0.37
C LEU A 225 -2.90 -8.31 1.12
N LEU A 226 -1.74 -7.85 1.60
CA LEU A 226 -1.61 -7.38 2.98
C LEU A 226 -2.48 -6.15 3.28
N TYR A 227 -2.65 -5.23 2.33
CA TYR A 227 -3.57 -4.10 2.51
C TYR A 227 -5.01 -4.58 2.72
N ILE A 228 -5.44 -5.61 2.00
CA ILE A 228 -6.78 -6.22 2.17
C ILE A 228 -6.91 -6.89 3.54
N TYR A 229 -5.87 -7.62 3.96
CA TYR A 229 -5.83 -8.17 5.32
C TYR A 229 -5.98 -7.07 6.38
N TYR A 230 -5.24 -5.96 6.25
CA TYR A 230 -5.34 -4.85 7.18
C TYR A 230 -6.69 -4.11 7.08
N GLN A 231 -7.32 -4.06 5.91
CA GLN A 231 -8.67 -3.53 5.74
C GLN A 231 -9.72 -4.35 6.50
N ILE A 232 -9.58 -5.68 6.53
CA ILE A 232 -10.43 -6.55 7.36
C ILE A 232 -10.16 -6.28 8.85
N LEU A 233 -8.88 -6.17 9.23
CA LEU A 233 -8.53 -5.87 10.62
C LEU A 233 -9.00 -4.49 11.07
N SER A 234 -9.08 -3.48 10.19
CA SER A 234 -9.59 -2.15 10.57
C SER A 234 -11.08 -2.18 10.93
N LEU A 235 -11.81 -3.21 10.49
CA LEU A 235 -13.24 -3.41 10.77
C LEU A 235 -13.49 -4.32 11.99
N LEU A 236 -12.68 -5.36 12.20
CA LEU A 236 -12.92 -6.38 13.23
C LEU A 236 -11.85 -6.45 14.33
N THR A 237 -10.66 -5.87 14.19
CA THR A 237 -9.47 -6.14 15.02
C THR A 237 -8.94 -7.58 14.90
N TRP A 238 -7.65 -7.73 15.21
CA TRP A 238 -6.98 -9.02 15.28
C TRP A 238 -7.53 -9.89 16.41
N THR A 239 -7.86 -9.29 17.56
CA THR A 239 -8.37 -10.01 18.73
C THR A 239 -9.72 -10.65 18.44
N GLN A 240 -10.68 -9.90 17.88
CA GLN A 240 -11.98 -10.50 17.56
C GLN A 240 -11.85 -11.54 16.46
N LEU A 241 -11.05 -11.27 15.42
CA LEU A 241 -10.81 -12.23 14.35
C LEU A 241 -10.31 -13.57 14.90
N ASN A 242 -9.28 -13.57 15.73
CA ASN A 242 -8.76 -14.81 16.32
C ASN A 242 -9.73 -15.46 17.29
N HIS A 243 -10.38 -14.67 18.15
CA HIS A 243 -11.34 -15.21 19.11
C HIS A 243 -12.50 -15.94 18.41
N ILE A 244 -13.01 -15.39 17.30
CA ILE A 244 -14.06 -16.02 16.49
C ILE A 244 -13.61 -17.38 15.97
N PHE A 245 -12.42 -17.46 15.37
CA PHE A 245 -11.92 -18.70 14.76
C PHE A 245 -11.40 -19.72 15.79
N GLN A 246 -10.95 -19.28 16.97
CA GLN A 246 -10.65 -20.16 18.11
C GLN A 246 -11.92 -20.84 18.65
N GLN A 247 -13.04 -20.10 18.72
CA GLN A 247 -14.32 -20.68 19.16
C GLN A 247 -14.99 -21.52 18.08
N LYS A 248 -14.96 -21.06 16.83
CA LYS A 248 -15.63 -21.70 15.69
C LYS A 248 -14.75 -21.58 14.44
N GLN A 249 -13.91 -22.59 14.19
CA GLN A 249 -13.04 -22.64 13.02
C GLN A 249 -13.81 -22.53 11.68
N ASN A 250 -15.03 -23.04 11.63
CA ASN A 250 -15.90 -22.99 10.46
C ASN A 250 -16.87 -21.80 10.48
N TYR A 251 -16.56 -20.70 11.16
CA TYR A 251 -17.38 -19.50 11.14
C TYR A 251 -17.39 -18.85 9.74
N ASP A 252 -18.54 -18.31 9.33
CA ASP A 252 -18.66 -17.55 8.08
C ASP A 252 -18.45 -16.06 8.36
N LEU A 253 -17.23 -15.57 8.05
CA LEU A 253 -16.82 -14.20 8.36
C LEU A 253 -17.60 -13.13 7.59
N ARG A 254 -18.20 -13.49 6.45
CA ARG A 254 -19.01 -12.58 5.63
C ARG A 254 -20.17 -11.97 6.43
N ARG A 255 -20.67 -12.70 7.42
CA ARG A 255 -21.74 -12.23 8.31
C ARG A 255 -21.36 -11.00 9.13
N LEU A 256 -20.06 -10.77 9.37
CA LEU A 256 -19.54 -9.61 10.10
C LEU A 256 -19.02 -8.52 9.17
N LEU A 257 -18.65 -8.88 7.95
CA LEU A 257 -18.11 -7.95 6.94
C LEU A 257 -19.18 -7.49 5.93
N SER A 258 -20.40 -8.00 6.01
CA SER A 258 -21.48 -7.63 5.10
C SER A 258 -21.74 -6.13 5.13
N GLY A 259 -21.79 -5.51 3.94
CA GLY A 259 -21.93 -4.07 3.76
C GLY A 259 -20.60 -3.30 3.74
N SER A 260 -19.46 -3.96 3.97
CA SER A 260 -18.12 -3.35 3.90
C SER A 260 -17.36 -3.67 2.60
N GLU A 261 -17.99 -4.37 1.66
CA GLU A 261 -17.39 -4.80 0.38
C GLU A 261 -16.90 -3.59 -0.41
N ARG A 262 -17.72 -2.52 -0.47
CA ARG A 262 -17.40 -1.25 -1.14
C ARG A 262 -16.12 -0.60 -0.61
N ILE A 263 -15.82 -0.76 0.68
CA ILE A 263 -14.60 -0.22 1.29
C ILE A 263 -13.38 -0.97 0.75
N THR A 264 -13.47 -2.29 0.63
CA THR A 264 -12.39 -3.12 0.08
C THR A 264 -12.22 -2.91 -1.43
N ASP A 265 -13.32 -2.79 -2.17
CA ASP A 265 -13.31 -2.50 -3.61
C ASP A 265 -12.66 -1.15 -3.91
N ASN A 266 -13.02 -0.11 -3.16
CA ASN A 266 -12.43 1.21 -3.30
C ASN A 266 -10.94 1.20 -2.93
N LEU A 267 -10.52 0.45 -1.90
CA LEU A 267 -9.10 0.28 -1.58
C LEU A 267 -8.31 -0.30 -2.76
N LEU A 268 -8.87 -1.31 -3.43
CA LEU A 268 -8.28 -1.94 -4.61
C LEU A 268 -8.20 -1.00 -5.82
N GLN A 269 -9.20 -0.14 -6.01
CA GLN A 269 -9.18 0.91 -7.04
C GLN A 269 -8.11 1.96 -6.71
N LEU A 270 -8.03 2.41 -5.45
CA LEU A 270 -7.02 3.36 -4.99
C LEU A 270 -5.60 2.79 -5.14
N MET A 271 -5.35 1.52 -4.78
CA MET A 271 -4.04 0.88 -4.97
C MET A 271 -3.62 0.77 -6.44
N ALA A 272 -4.58 0.73 -7.37
CA ALA A 272 -4.32 0.66 -8.81
C ALA A 272 -4.00 2.03 -9.42
N ARG A 273 -4.40 3.15 -8.79
CA ARG A 273 -4.30 4.50 -9.37
C ARG A 273 -3.43 5.48 -8.57
N ASP A 274 -3.40 5.37 -7.24
CA ASP A 274 -2.69 6.31 -6.38
C ASP A 274 -1.26 5.81 -6.04
N PRO A 275 -0.20 6.59 -6.34
CA PRO A 275 1.17 6.22 -5.99
C PRO A 275 1.45 6.15 -4.49
N SER A 276 0.56 6.67 -3.62
CA SER A 276 0.69 6.58 -2.16
C SER A 276 0.95 5.14 -1.68
N PHE A 277 0.21 4.18 -2.24
CA PHE A 277 0.34 2.75 -1.93
C PHE A 277 1.63 2.12 -2.49
N LEU A 278 2.15 2.63 -3.62
CA LEU A 278 3.45 2.20 -4.13
C LEU A 278 4.57 2.69 -3.21
N MET A 279 4.49 3.93 -2.77
CA MET A 279 5.49 4.57 -1.92
C MET A 279 5.40 4.16 -0.45
N SER A 280 4.28 3.55 -0.03
CA SER A 280 3.96 3.33 1.39
C SER A 280 4.08 4.63 2.19
N ALA A 281 3.56 5.73 1.64
CA ALA A 281 3.70 7.08 2.17
C ALA A 281 2.43 7.89 1.88
N ALA A 282 2.09 8.84 2.75
CA ALA A 282 0.94 9.71 2.56
C ALA A 282 1.32 10.96 1.74
N ARG A 283 0.40 11.44 0.90
CA ARG A 283 0.57 12.71 0.17
C ARG A 283 0.18 13.86 1.07
N CYS A 284 0.95 14.94 1.08
CA CYS A 284 0.58 16.17 1.78
C CYS A 284 -0.01 17.21 0.81
N LEU A 285 -1.03 17.96 1.24
CA LEU A 285 -1.56 19.09 0.47
C LEU A 285 -0.51 20.22 0.47
N PRO A 286 -0.04 20.69 -0.70
CA PRO A 286 0.87 21.83 -0.79
C PRO A 286 0.25 23.06 -0.15
N LEU A 287 0.85 23.57 0.93
CA LEU A 287 0.29 24.66 1.72
C LEU A 287 1.39 25.55 2.29
N ALA A 288 1.21 26.87 2.30
CA ALA A 288 2.18 27.77 2.92
C ALA A 288 2.40 27.41 4.40
N ALA A 289 3.66 27.45 4.85
CA ALA A 289 4.06 27.06 6.21
C ALA A 289 3.23 27.77 7.29
N SER A 290 3.07 29.10 7.18
CA SER A 290 2.30 29.91 8.13
C SER A 290 0.83 29.49 8.25
N VAL A 291 0.21 29.07 7.14
CA VAL A 291 -1.17 28.57 7.10
C VAL A 291 -1.22 27.21 7.80
N ARG A 292 -0.29 26.29 7.47
CA ARG A 292 -0.19 24.97 8.10
C ARG A 292 0.09 25.06 9.59
N ASP A 293 0.99 25.93 10.03
CA ASP A 293 1.32 26.13 11.44
C ASP A 293 0.11 26.62 12.23
N THR A 294 -0.66 27.53 11.64
CA THR A 294 -1.87 28.05 12.27
C THR A 294 -2.96 26.96 12.37
N VAL A 295 -3.09 26.11 11.35
CA VAL A 295 -4.01 24.95 11.37
C VAL A 295 -3.57 23.95 12.44
N SER A 296 -2.29 23.56 12.44
CA SER A 296 -1.71 22.64 13.42
C SER A 296 -1.90 23.16 14.85
N ALA A 297 -1.59 24.44 15.10
CA ALA A 297 -1.78 25.05 16.42
C ALA A 297 -3.26 25.11 16.84
N SER A 298 -4.16 25.33 15.88
CA SER A 298 -5.61 25.32 16.16
C SER A 298 -6.11 23.92 16.52
N LEU A 299 -5.60 22.88 15.85
CA LEU A 299 -5.88 21.47 16.19
C LEU A 299 -5.30 21.11 17.57
N GLN A 300 -4.06 21.48 17.85
CA GLN A 300 -3.37 21.20 19.13
C GLN A 300 -4.13 21.79 20.34
N GLN A 301 -4.70 22.99 20.16
CA GLN A 301 -5.48 23.66 21.22
C GLN A 301 -6.89 23.09 21.38
N ALA A 302 -7.44 22.45 20.35
CA ALA A 302 -8.73 21.76 20.38
C ALA A 302 -8.56 20.30 20.83
N ARG A 303 -8.02 20.10 22.04
CA ARG A 303 -7.69 18.78 22.58
C ARG A 303 -8.66 18.30 23.66
N ALA A 304 -8.84 16.98 23.73
CA ALA A 304 -9.42 16.25 24.86
C ALA A 304 -8.42 15.21 25.38
N LYS A 305 -8.59 14.74 26.62
CA LYS A 305 -7.67 13.77 27.25
C LYS A 305 -7.67 12.42 26.51
N SER A 306 -8.81 12.04 25.97
CA SER A 306 -9.04 10.80 25.21
C SER A 306 -8.42 10.82 23.82
N LEU A 307 -8.17 11.99 23.22
CA LEU A 307 -7.70 12.12 21.85
C LEU A 307 -6.28 11.59 21.69
N VAL A 308 -6.08 10.81 20.64
CA VAL A 308 -4.83 10.16 20.23
C VAL A 308 -4.28 10.87 18.99
N PHE A 309 -5.14 11.05 17.98
CA PHE A 309 -4.82 11.73 16.72
C PHE A 309 -5.89 12.76 16.38
N SER A 310 -5.45 13.91 15.85
CA SER A 310 -6.27 14.88 15.13
C SER A 310 -5.71 15.03 13.74
N ILE A 311 -6.50 14.62 12.74
CA ILE A 311 -6.07 14.54 11.34
C ILE A 311 -6.99 15.43 10.53
N LEU A 312 -6.42 16.39 9.82
CA LEU A 312 -7.13 17.18 8.83
C LEU A 312 -6.68 16.74 7.45
N LEU A 313 -7.63 16.36 6.60
CA LEU A 313 -7.34 15.82 5.27
C LEU A 313 -8.32 16.33 4.22
N SER A 314 -7.92 16.23 2.96
CA SER A 314 -8.78 16.50 1.81
C SER A 314 -8.40 15.63 0.62
N ARG A 315 -9.37 14.96 -0.03
CA ARG A 315 -9.18 14.12 -1.23
C ARG A 315 -7.90 13.24 -1.18
N ASN A 316 -7.76 12.42 -0.14
CA ASN A 316 -6.58 11.56 0.12
C ASN A 316 -5.24 12.29 0.32
N GLN A 317 -5.27 13.59 0.58
CA GLN A 317 -4.10 14.39 0.96
C GLN A 317 -4.20 14.83 2.43
N LEU A 318 -3.09 14.70 3.13
CA LEU A 318 -2.93 15.15 4.50
C LEU A 318 -2.70 16.66 4.53
N VAL A 319 -3.54 17.41 5.24
CA VAL A 319 -3.38 18.86 5.44
C VAL A 319 -2.56 19.12 6.69
N SER A 320 -2.91 18.44 7.79
CA SER A 320 -2.23 18.57 9.09
C SER A 320 -2.48 17.34 9.95
N LEU A 321 -1.51 17.00 10.81
CA LEU A 321 -1.61 15.91 11.78
C LEU A 321 -1.09 16.40 13.15
N VAL A 322 -1.91 16.24 14.18
CA VAL A 322 -1.52 16.39 15.58
C VAL A 322 -1.72 15.06 16.28
N ARG A 323 -0.80 14.70 17.18
CA ARG A 323 -0.79 13.39 17.84
C ARG A 323 -0.39 13.50 19.29
N LYS A 324 -0.67 12.48 20.10
CA LYS A 324 -0.03 12.35 21.43
C LYS A 324 1.48 12.15 21.28
N LYS A 325 2.24 12.62 22.26
CA LYS A 325 3.70 12.44 22.30
C LYS A 325 4.05 10.95 22.14
N ASP A 326 5.07 10.67 21.35
CA ASP A 326 5.61 9.33 21.07
C ASP A 326 4.64 8.34 20.40
N GLN A 327 3.49 8.82 19.91
CA GLN A 327 2.54 8.00 19.15
C GLN A 327 2.65 8.30 17.66
N PHE A 328 3.01 7.29 16.87
CA PHE A 328 3.25 7.42 15.44
C PHE A 328 2.17 6.67 14.67
N LEU A 329 1.56 7.33 13.68
CA LEU A 329 0.58 6.69 12.82
C LEU A 329 1.26 6.22 11.54
N HIS A 330 1.16 4.92 11.27
CA HIS A 330 1.79 4.31 10.09
C HIS A 330 1.05 4.72 8.80
N PRO A 331 1.74 4.88 7.65
CA PRO A 331 1.10 5.22 6.37
C PRO A 331 -0.02 4.27 5.94
N ILE A 332 0.12 2.96 6.20
CA ILE A 332 -0.96 1.98 5.96
C ILE A 332 -2.24 2.37 6.71
N ASP A 333 -2.15 2.71 8.00
CA ASP A 333 -3.33 3.09 8.79
C ASP A 333 -3.93 4.40 8.27
N LEU A 334 -3.09 5.36 7.86
CA LEU A 334 -3.57 6.58 7.18
C LEU A 334 -4.33 6.26 5.89
N HIS A 335 -3.83 5.33 5.06
CA HIS A 335 -4.51 4.95 3.83
C HIS A 335 -5.85 4.26 4.11
N LEU A 336 -5.94 3.41 5.13
CA LEU A 336 -7.18 2.76 5.53
C LEU A 336 -8.21 3.79 6.04
N LEU A 337 -7.76 4.80 6.79
CA LEU A 337 -8.61 5.90 7.23
C LEU A 337 -9.10 6.76 6.06
N PHE A 338 -8.21 7.09 5.11
CA PHE A 338 -8.58 7.83 3.90
C PHE A 338 -9.59 7.03 3.07
N ASN A 339 -9.33 5.73 2.91
CA ASN A 339 -10.21 4.82 2.22
C ASN A 339 -11.60 4.78 2.87
N LEU A 340 -11.67 4.61 4.20
CA LEU A 340 -12.93 4.62 4.96
C LEU A 340 -13.74 5.89 4.69
N ILE A 341 -13.09 7.06 4.75
CA ILE A 341 -13.74 8.35 4.53
C ILE A 341 -14.22 8.49 3.08
N SER A 342 -13.39 8.09 2.11
CA SER A 342 -13.72 8.19 0.68
C SER A 342 -14.79 7.19 0.23
N SER A 343 -14.92 6.05 0.92
CA SER A 343 -15.85 4.98 0.57
C SER A 343 -17.28 5.23 1.06
N SER A 344 -17.50 6.28 1.87
CA SER A 344 -18.79 6.51 2.54
C SER A 344 -19.24 7.97 2.39
N SER A 345 -20.25 8.17 1.54
CA SER A 345 -20.87 9.49 1.33
C SER A 345 -21.65 9.99 2.55
N SER A 346 -22.15 9.08 3.38
CA SER A 346 -22.92 9.37 4.61
C SER A 346 -22.14 10.23 5.61
N PHE A 347 -20.81 10.23 5.58
CA PHE A 347 -20.00 11.12 6.43
C PHE A 347 -20.10 12.60 6.06
N ARG A 348 -20.63 12.93 4.87
CA ARG A 348 -20.89 14.33 4.50
C ARG A 348 -22.13 14.89 5.21
N GLU A 349 -23.02 14.04 5.69
CA GLU A 349 -24.27 14.40 6.35
C GLU A 349 -24.08 14.47 7.88
N GLY A 350 -23.25 15.40 8.35
CA GLY A 350 -23.08 15.71 9.77
C GLY A 350 -21.82 15.11 10.42
N GLU A 351 -21.95 14.70 11.68
CA GLU A 351 -20.86 14.13 12.48
C GLU A 351 -21.08 12.63 12.65
N ALA A 352 -20.09 11.83 12.28
CA ALA A 352 -20.11 10.39 12.48
C ALA A 352 -19.21 9.97 13.64
N TRP A 353 -19.67 8.97 14.39
CA TRP A 353 -18.93 8.36 15.48
C TRP A 353 -18.87 6.85 15.23
N THR A 354 -17.71 6.37 14.79
CA THR A 354 -17.58 5.00 14.31
C THR A 354 -16.39 4.30 14.98
N PRO A 355 -16.54 3.03 15.42
CA PRO A 355 -15.41 2.26 15.89
C PRO A 355 -14.47 1.94 14.73
N ILE A 356 -13.18 2.13 14.95
CA ILE A 356 -12.13 1.82 13.98
C ILE A 356 -10.99 1.08 14.67
N CYS A 357 -10.37 0.14 13.97
CA CYS A 357 -9.10 -0.42 14.36
C CYS A 357 -7.99 0.18 13.47
N LEU A 358 -6.82 0.40 14.05
CA LEU A 358 -5.63 0.89 13.36
C LEU A 358 -4.58 -0.23 13.36
N PRO A 359 -4.58 -1.13 12.36
CA PRO A 359 -3.84 -2.40 12.43
C PRO A 359 -2.35 -2.27 12.65
N LYS A 360 -1.73 -1.16 12.23
CA LYS A 360 -0.28 -0.95 12.42
C LYS A 360 0.05 -0.17 13.68
N PHE A 361 -0.89 0.57 14.25
CA PHE A 361 -0.74 1.27 15.51
C PHE A 361 -1.12 0.38 16.71
N ASN A 362 -2.29 -0.25 16.67
CA ASN A 362 -2.73 -1.26 17.63
C ASN A 362 -3.79 -2.16 16.98
N SER A 363 -3.38 -3.36 16.57
CA SER A 363 -4.26 -4.33 15.91
C SER A 363 -5.29 -4.97 16.84
N SER A 364 -5.16 -4.83 18.16
CA SER A 364 -5.89 -5.63 19.15
C SER A 364 -7.10 -4.92 19.73
N GLY A 365 -7.25 -3.62 19.52
CA GLY A 365 -8.29 -2.79 20.12
C GLY A 365 -8.95 -1.84 19.15
N PHE A 366 -10.17 -1.40 19.52
CA PHE A 366 -10.87 -0.35 18.82
C PHE A 366 -10.55 1.02 19.41
N PHE A 367 -10.43 1.99 18.52
CA PHE A 367 -10.57 3.41 18.78
C PHE A 367 -11.94 3.86 18.30
N HIS A 368 -12.34 5.07 18.67
CA HIS A 368 -13.52 5.71 18.11
C HIS A 368 -13.12 6.93 17.31
N ALA A 369 -13.54 6.95 16.05
CA ALA A 369 -13.28 8.02 15.11
C ALA A 369 -14.49 8.95 15.05
N HIS A 370 -14.26 10.22 15.36
CA HIS A 370 -15.16 11.30 15.00
C HIS A 370 -14.78 11.79 13.61
N ILE A 371 -15.71 11.70 12.66
CA ILE A 371 -15.52 12.09 11.26
C ILE A 371 -16.52 13.18 10.95
N SER A 372 -16.03 14.33 10.48
CA SER A 372 -16.91 15.43 10.08
C SER A 372 -16.28 16.31 9.01
N TYR A 373 -17.09 16.69 8.02
CA TYR A 373 -16.69 17.72 7.06
C TYR A 373 -16.92 19.11 7.69
N LEU A 374 -15.97 20.02 7.49
CA LEU A 374 -16.04 21.35 8.12
C LEU A 374 -17.08 22.26 7.46
N GLU A 375 -17.23 22.17 6.14
CA GLU A 375 -18.26 22.88 5.36
C GLU A 375 -18.80 22.00 4.22
N PRO A 376 -20.09 22.12 3.85
CA PRO A 376 -20.72 21.28 2.83
C PRO A 376 -20.04 21.36 1.45
N ASP A 377 -19.58 22.55 1.08
CA ASP A 377 -19.00 22.83 -0.26
C ASP A 377 -17.49 22.54 -0.33
N THR A 378 -16.90 21.97 0.72
CA THR A 378 -15.46 21.72 0.79
C THR A 378 -15.17 20.26 1.09
N ASP A 379 -14.13 19.73 0.47
CA ASP A 379 -13.65 18.38 0.75
C ASP A 379 -12.72 18.32 1.97
N LEU A 380 -12.90 19.23 2.94
CA LEU A 380 -12.07 19.34 4.12
C LEU A 380 -12.69 18.53 5.26
N CYS A 381 -12.10 17.37 5.52
CA CYS A 381 -12.57 16.42 6.53
C CYS A 381 -11.67 16.46 7.76
N LEU A 382 -12.29 16.61 8.94
CA LEU A 382 -11.65 16.48 10.23
C LEU A 382 -11.94 15.09 10.79
N LEU A 383 -10.85 14.39 11.13
CA LEU A 383 -10.86 13.09 11.78
C LEU A 383 -10.20 13.22 13.16
N LEU A 384 -10.97 12.96 14.22
CA LEU A 384 -10.46 12.93 15.60
C LEU A 384 -10.56 11.51 16.13
N VAL A 385 -9.44 10.93 16.53
CA VAL A 385 -9.37 9.54 17.02
C VAL A 385 -9.24 9.53 18.53
N SER A 386 -10.20 8.89 19.20
CA SER A 386 -10.31 8.77 20.66
C SER A 386 -10.08 7.34 21.13
N THR A 387 -9.48 7.18 22.32
CA THR A 387 -9.43 5.89 23.03
C THR A 387 -10.72 5.54 23.78
N ASP A 388 -11.60 6.52 23.98
CA ASP A 388 -12.83 6.37 24.75
C ASP A 388 -14.05 6.34 23.81
N ARG A 389 -14.89 5.31 23.97
CA ARG A 389 -16.11 5.07 23.19
C ARG A 389 -17.22 6.07 23.50
N GLU A 390 -17.29 6.55 24.74
CA GLU A 390 -18.42 7.38 25.21
C GLU A 390 -18.13 8.89 25.08
N ASP A 391 -16.94 9.26 24.58
CA ASP A 391 -16.46 10.64 24.57
C ASP A 391 -16.91 11.49 23.37
N PHE A 392 -17.99 11.05 22.69
CA PHE A 392 -18.52 11.71 21.50
C PHE A 392 -18.72 13.22 21.69
N PHE A 393 -19.39 13.63 22.77
CA PHE A 393 -19.73 15.04 23.00
C PHE A 393 -18.49 15.90 23.25
N THR A 394 -17.48 15.39 23.96
CA THR A 394 -16.23 16.11 24.20
C THR A 394 -15.44 16.29 22.91
N VAL A 395 -15.41 15.25 22.06
CA VAL A 395 -14.72 15.29 20.77
C VAL A 395 -15.45 16.20 19.77
N SER A 396 -16.79 16.17 19.77
CA SER A 396 -17.63 17.12 19.02
C SER A 396 -17.36 18.57 19.45
N ASP A 397 -17.20 18.81 20.76
CA ASP A 397 -16.82 20.13 21.27
C ASP A 397 -15.41 20.56 20.79
N CYS A 398 -14.47 19.63 20.70
CA CYS A 398 -13.15 19.89 20.12
C CYS A 398 -13.27 20.31 18.65
N ARG A 399 -14.08 19.60 17.85
CA ARG A 399 -14.37 19.97 16.46
C ARG A 399 -14.94 21.38 16.34
N ARG A 400 -15.92 21.73 17.18
CA ARG A 400 -16.51 23.09 17.21
C ARG A 400 -15.47 24.15 17.54
N ARG A 401 -14.67 23.95 18.61
CA ARG A 401 -13.59 24.88 19.00
C ARG A 401 -12.55 25.05 17.90
N PHE A 402 -12.18 23.97 17.21
CA PHE A 402 -11.26 24.02 16.09
C PHE A 402 -11.83 24.88 14.94
N GLN A 403 -13.07 24.64 14.54
CA GLN A 403 -13.73 25.40 13.48
C GLN A 403 -13.86 26.89 13.81
N GLU A 404 -14.24 27.23 15.06
CA GLU A 404 -14.29 28.62 15.53
C GLU A 404 -12.91 29.30 15.49
N ARG A 405 -11.85 28.61 15.90
CA ARG A 405 -10.47 29.13 15.85
C ARG A 405 -10.01 29.36 14.42
N LEU A 406 -10.29 28.43 13.52
CA LEU A 406 -9.91 28.52 12.11
C LEU A 406 -10.57 29.73 11.42
N ARG A 407 -11.84 30.00 11.76
CA ARG A 407 -12.57 31.21 11.33
C ARG A 407 -12.00 32.49 11.94
N LYS A 408 -11.79 32.53 13.26
CA LYS A 408 -11.24 33.70 13.97
C LYS A 408 -9.86 34.11 13.47
N ARG A 409 -9.01 33.15 13.10
CA ARG A 409 -7.65 33.40 12.60
C ARG A 409 -7.60 33.73 11.10
N GLY A 410 -8.73 33.69 10.38
CA GLY A 410 -8.80 34.03 8.96
C GLY A 410 -8.12 33.05 7.99
N VAL A 411 -7.61 31.93 8.49
CA VAL A 411 -6.83 30.95 7.69
C VAL A 411 -7.73 30.10 6.78
N TYR A 412 -9.04 30.11 7.05
CA TYR A 412 -10.03 29.38 6.28
C TYR A 412 -10.04 29.77 4.78
N HIS A 413 -9.84 31.05 4.45
CA HIS A 413 -9.78 31.51 3.06
C HIS A 413 -8.59 30.90 2.31
N ALA A 414 -7.40 30.97 2.90
CA ALA A 414 -6.18 30.41 2.31
C ALA A 414 -6.28 28.88 2.12
N LEU A 415 -6.95 28.18 3.05
CA LEU A 415 -7.25 26.76 2.88
C LEU A 415 -8.18 26.53 1.68
N ARG A 416 -9.27 27.30 1.53
CA ARG A 416 -10.17 27.15 0.37
C ARG A 416 -9.46 27.40 -0.95
N GLU A 417 -8.52 28.34 -1.02
CA GLU A 417 -7.71 28.57 -2.21
C GLU A 417 -6.78 27.40 -2.51
N ALA A 418 -6.11 26.85 -1.49
CA ALA A 418 -5.27 25.66 -1.65
C ALA A 418 -6.09 24.44 -2.09
N LEU A 419 -7.33 24.28 -1.61
CA LEU A 419 -8.23 23.20 -2.03
C LEU A 419 -8.70 23.32 -3.48
N ARG A 420 -8.71 24.53 -4.07
CA ARG A 420 -8.99 24.73 -5.50
C ARG A 420 -7.80 24.35 -6.38
N THR A 421 -6.59 24.40 -5.84
CA THR A 421 -5.33 24.06 -6.54
C THR A 421 -4.51 23.06 -5.73
N PRO A 422 -5.01 21.82 -5.54
CA PRO A 422 -4.43 20.84 -4.62
C PRO A 422 -3.10 20.23 -5.09
N TYR A 423 -2.69 20.53 -6.32
CA TYR A 423 -1.46 20.05 -6.94
C TYR A 423 -0.67 21.22 -7.54
N TYR A 424 0.63 20.99 -7.73
CA TYR A 424 1.50 21.91 -8.47
C TYR A 424 1.84 21.30 -9.83
N SER A 425 2.07 22.17 -10.81
CA SER A 425 2.46 21.77 -12.17
C SER A 425 3.94 21.41 -12.25
N VAL A 426 4.29 20.49 -13.14
CA VAL A 426 5.68 20.13 -13.44
C VAL A 426 6.45 21.35 -13.97
N ALA A 427 5.77 22.26 -14.68
CA ALA A 427 6.36 23.48 -15.21
C ALA A 427 6.93 24.39 -14.10
N GLN A 428 6.34 24.37 -12.90
CA GLN A 428 6.80 25.17 -11.75
C GLN A 428 8.18 24.75 -11.24
N VAL A 429 8.62 23.52 -11.56
CA VAL A 429 9.94 23.01 -11.18
C VAL A 429 11.05 23.60 -12.08
N GLY A 430 10.70 24.05 -13.29
CA GLY A 430 11.66 24.68 -14.22
C GLY A 430 12.69 23.72 -14.81
N ILE A 431 12.35 22.43 -14.93
CA ILE A 431 13.20 21.41 -15.55
C ILE A 431 12.66 21.10 -16.95
N PRO A 432 13.44 21.34 -18.01
CA PRO A 432 13.02 21.02 -19.37
C PRO A 432 12.89 19.50 -19.54
N GLU A 433 11.94 19.08 -20.38
CA GLU A 433 11.68 17.68 -20.75
C GLU A 433 11.22 16.75 -19.61
N LEU A 434 11.16 17.23 -18.37
CA LEU A 434 10.55 16.51 -17.26
C LEU A 434 9.04 16.45 -17.48
N ARG A 435 8.47 15.25 -17.47
CA ARG A 435 7.03 15.04 -17.64
C ARG A 435 6.33 14.75 -16.32
N HIS A 436 6.98 14.03 -15.40
CA HIS A 436 6.43 13.74 -14.07
C HIS A 436 7.54 13.26 -13.13
N PHE A 437 7.34 13.34 -11.82
CA PHE A 437 8.20 12.70 -10.83
C PHE A 437 7.43 12.33 -9.55
N ILE A 438 8.00 11.43 -8.76
CA ILE A 438 7.55 11.09 -7.41
C ILE A 438 8.76 11.18 -6.50
N TYR A 439 8.65 11.99 -5.45
CA TYR A 439 9.66 12.10 -4.41
C TYR A 439 9.06 11.70 -3.07
N LYS A 440 9.70 10.76 -2.39
CA LYS A 440 9.33 10.28 -1.05
C LYS A 440 10.44 10.62 -0.06
N SER A 441 10.07 11.29 1.02
CA SER A 441 10.92 11.51 2.19
C SER A 441 10.76 10.33 3.15
N LYS A 442 11.83 9.58 3.42
CA LYS A 442 11.78 8.41 4.30
C LYS A 442 11.62 8.79 5.76
N SER A 443 12.18 9.93 6.18
CA SER A 443 12.10 10.42 7.56
C SER A 443 10.68 10.85 7.95
N SER A 444 9.96 11.50 7.04
CA SER A 444 8.59 11.98 7.30
C SER A 444 7.51 10.95 6.97
N GLY A 445 7.81 9.92 6.17
CA GLY A 445 6.79 8.99 5.66
C GLY A 445 5.80 9.67 4.70
N LEU A 446 6.18 10.81 4.13
CA LEU A 446 5.40 11.59 3.18
C LEU A 446 6.02 11.57 1.79
N PHE A 447 5.19 11.75 0.78
CA PHE A 447 5.65 11.92 -0.59
C PHE A 447 4.96 13.09 -1.28
N THR A 448 5.57 13.55 -2.36
CA THR A 448 5.06 14.60 -3.23
C THR A 448 5.18 14.17 -4.69
N SER A 449 4.19 14.59 -5.48
CA SER A 449 4.16 14.42 -6.93
C SER A 449 3.40 15.63 -7.52
N PRO A 450 3.80 16.12 -8.70
CA PRO A 450 3.04 17.13 -9.42
C PRO A 450 1.71 16.57 -9.90
N GLU A 451 0.85 17.43 -10.43
CA GLU A 451 -0.33 17.00 -11.18
C GLU A 451 0.09 16.20 -12.41
N ILE A 452 -0.75 15.24 -12.82
CA ILE A 452 -0.52 14.48 -14.03
C ILE A 452 -0.95 15.35 -15.23
N GLU A 453 0.02 15.75 -16.04
CA GLU A 453 -0.18 16.61 -17.21
C GLU A 453 0.02 15.81 -18.52
N ALA A 454 -0.22 16.46 -19.67
CA ALA A 454 0.03 15.87 -20.98
C ALA A 454 1.49 15.35 -21.07
N PRO A 455 1.74 14.14 -21.60
CA PRO A 455 0.85 13.32 -22.42
C PRO A 455 0.13 12.21 -21.63
N TYR A 456 -0.23 12.40 -20.36
CA TYR A 456 -0.90 11.38 -19.54
C TYR A 456 -2.34 11.76 -19.20
N VAL A 457 -3.13 12.04 -20.24
CA VAL A 457 -4.49 12.58 -20.07
C VAL A 457 -5.52 11.47 -19.92
N SER A 458 -5.32 10.34 -20.62
CA SER A 458 -6.24 9.19 -20.53
C SER A 458 -5.95 8.32 -19.30
N GLU A 459 -6.97 7.60 -18.81
CA GLU A 459 -6.79 6.66 -17.69
C GLU A 459 -5.74 5.59 -18.03
N GLU A 460 -5.72 5.08 -19.27
CA GLU A 460 -4.74 4.09 -19.73
C GLU A 460 -3.29 4.62 -19.66
N GLU A 461 -3.08 5.89 -20.02
CA GLU A 461 -1.77 6.52 -19.94
C GLU A 461 -1.32 6.74 -18.49
N GLN A 462 -2.26 7.07 -17.59
CA GLN A 462 -2.00 7.20 -16.16
C GLN A 462 -1.65 5.86 -15.52
N GLU A 463 -2.40 4.81 -15.83
CA GLU A 463 -2.12 3.44 -15.40
C GLU A 463 -0.76 2.96 -15.94
N ARG A 464 -0.45 3.28 -17.19
CA ARG A 464 0.85 3.00 -17.80
C ARG A 464 1.98 3.72 -17.06
N LEU A 465 1.83 5.02 -16.76
CA LEU A 465 2.81 5.81 -16.02
C LEU A 465 3.06 5.21 -14.62
N LEU A 466 2.00 4.87 -13.90
CA LEU A 466 2.13 4.21 -12.60
C LEU A 466 2.80 2.83 -12.73
N GLY A 467 2.47 2.06 -13.77
CA GLY A 467 3.11 0.79 -14.11
C GLY A 467 4.63 0.92 -14.33
N LEU A 468 5.07 2.00 -14.98
CA LEU A 468 6.50 2.31 -15.14
C LEU A 468 7.17 2.60 -13.79
N TYR A 469 6.52 3.36 -12.89
CA TYR A 469 7.03 3.58 -11.55
C TYR A 469 7.06 2.29 -10.71
N GLN A 470 6.04 1.43 -10.83
CA GLN A 470 6.01 0.12 -10.20
C GLN A 470 7.17 -0.76 -10.68
N TYR A 471 7.47 -0.74 -11.98
CA TYR A 471 8.63 -1.43 -12.54
C TYR A 471 9.95 -0.93 -11.93
N LEU A 472 10.20 0.39 -11.95
CA LEU A 472 11.40 0.97 -11.34
C LEU A 472 11.52 0.65 -9.86
N HIS A 473 10.42 0.77 -9.11
CA HIS A 473 10.37 0.46 -7.69
C HIS A 473 10.71 -1.01 -7.44
N SER A 474 10.16 -1.95 -8.23
CA SER A 474 10.46 -3.38 -8.11
C SER A 474 11.93 -3.69 -8.35
N ARG A 475 12.58 -2.99 -9.30
CA ARG A 475 14.00 -3.17 -9.62
C ARG A 475 14.90 -2.54 -8.55
N ALA A 476 14.50 -1.39 -8.00
CA ALA A 476 15.27 -0.72 -6.96
C ALA A 476 15.23 -1.47 -5.61
N HIS A 477 14.07 -2.05 -5.26
CA HIS A 477 13.85 -2.74 -3.98
C HIS A 477 13.97 -4.27 -4.07
N ASN A 478 14.47 -4.82 -5.18
CA ASN A 478 14.76 -6.24 -5.27
C ASN A 478 15.94 -6.61 -4.34
N ALA A 479 15.66 -7.36 -3.28
CA ALA A 479 16.66 -7.72 -2.27
C ALA A 479 17.87 -8.51 -2.84
N SER A 480 17.72 -9.18 -3.99
CA SER A 480 18.83 -9.91 -4.63
C SER A 480 19.86 -8.97 -5.29
N ARG A 481 19.42 -7.79 -5.71
CA ARG A 481 20.28 -6.78 -6.34
C ARG A 481 19.64 -5.39 -6.22
N PRO A 482 19.73 -4.73 -5.05
CA PRO A 482 19.15 -3.41 -4.88
C PRO A 482 19.92 -2.40 -5.73
N LEU A 483 19.27 -1.85 -6.75
CA LEU A 483 19.84 -0.82 -7.60
C LEU A 483 19.55 0.55 -6.99
N LYS A 484 20.60 1.23 -6.51
CA LYS A 484 20.48 2.59 -5.95
C LYS A 484 20.19 3.66 -7.01
N THR A 485 20.64 3.43 -8.25
CA THR A 485 20.40 4.35 -9.37
C THR A 485 20.08 3.55 -10.62
N ILE A 486 18.97 3.88 -11.27
CA ILE A 486 18.52 3.26 -12.51
C ILE A 486 18.29 4.37 -13.52
N TYR A 487 18.81 4.17 -14.73
CA TYR A 487 18.44 4.96 -15.91
C TYR A 487 17.97 3.98 -16.96
N TYR A 488 16.71 4.11 -17.39
CA TYR A 488 16.10 3.25 -18.38
C TYR A 488 15.63 4.10 -19.57
N THR A 489 16.09 3.74 -20.77
CA THR A 489 15.68 4.39 -22.01
C THR A 489 14.55 3.58 -22.63
N GLY A 490 13.37 4.18 -22.73
CA GLY A 490 12.20 3.58 -23.37
C GLY A 490 11.88 4.26 -24.71
N PRO A 491 10.96 3.68 -25.50
CA PRO A 491 10.53 4.27 -26.77
C PRO A 491 9.74 5.58 -26.56
N ASN A 492 8.94 5.64 -25.49
CA ASN A 492 8.02 6.75 -25.23
C ASN A 492 8.50 7.67 -24.10
N GLU A 493 9.33 7.16 -23.18
CA GLU A 493 9.82 7.85 -22.00
C GLU A 493 11.21 7.38 -21.60
N ASN A 494 12.00 8.29 -21.04
CA ASN A 494 13.20 7.94 -20.29
C ASN A 494 12.90 8.00 -18.80
N LEU A 495 13.29 6.97 -18.07
CA LEU A 495 12.96 6.75 -16.68
C LEU A 495 14.21 6.80 -15.82
N VAL A 496 14.08 7.42 -14.64
CA VAL A 496 15.16 7.51 -13.67
C VAL A 496 14.65 7.14 -12.30
N ALA A 497 15.41 6.32 -11.58
CA ALA A 497 15.17 6.04 -10.17
C ALA A 497 16.44 6.29 -9.38
N LEU A 498 16.31 6.94 -8.22
CA LEU A 498 17.36 7.18 -7.26
C LEU A 498 16.85 6.85 -5.86
N VAL A 499 17.43 5.84 -5.23
CA VAL A 499 17.08 5.39 -3.87
C VAL A 499 18.27 5.62 -2.96
N THR A 500 18.07 6.43 -1.92
CA THR A 500 19.07 6.75 -0.90
C THR A 500 18.57 6.35 0.49
N GLY A 501 19.39 6.56 1.53
CA GLY A 501 18.97 6.33 2.93
C GLY A 501 17.88 7.32 3.39
N ALA A 502 17.89 8.56 2.86
CA ALA A 502 16.99 9.62 3.29
C ALA A 502 15.72 9.76 2.42
N PHE A 503 15.81 9.46 1.13
CA PHE A 503 14.72 9.67 0.18
C PHE A 503 14.70 8.66 -0.98
N GLU A 504 13.57 8.60 -1.66
CA GLU A 504 13.39 7.90 -2.94
C GLU A 504 12.87 8.88 -3.98
N LEU A 505 13.44 8.84 -5.17
CA LEU A 505 13.07 9.70 -6.29
C LEU A 505 12.89 8.86 -7.54
N TYR A 506 11.74 9.04 -8.19
CA TYR A 506 11.41 8.45 -9.47
C TYR A 506 11.02 9.55 -10.44
N MET A 507 11.58 9.56 -11.65
CA MET A 507 11.37 10.62 -12.64
C MET A 507 11.05 10.02 -14.00
N CYS A 508 10.21 10.73 -14.74
CA CYS A 508 9.79 10.41 -16.08
C CYS A 508 10.09 11.60 -17.02
N TYR A 509 10.84 11.34 -18.08
CA TYR A 509 11.30 12.33 -19.06
C TYR A 509 10.77 12.03 -20.45
N SER A 510 10.79 13.06 -21.29
CA SER A 510 10.73 12.93 -22.74
C SER A 510 11.80 11.96 -23.26
N PRO A 511 11.53 11.18 -24.33
CA PRO A 511 12.51 10.25 -24.91
C PRO A 511 13.75 10.97 -25.47
N LEU A 512 13.65 12.28 -25.73
CA LEU A 512 14.76 13.13 -26.15
C LEU A 512 15.78 13.42 -25.02
N GLY A 513 15.41 13.16 -23.77
CA GLY A 513 16.25 13.41 -22.61
C GLY A 513 17.52 12.56 -22.62
N THR A 514 18.66 13.17 -22.32
CA THR A 514 19.96 12.47 -22.23
C THR A 514 20.27 12.10 -20.79
N LYS A 515 21.17 11.13 -20.59
CA LYS A 515 21.67 10.80 -19.24
C LYS A 515 22.29 12.02 -18.53
N ALA A 516 22.95 12.90 -19.27
CA ALA A 516 23.53 14.13 -18.72
C ALA A 516 22.44 15.14 -18.29
N SER A 517 21.38 15.30 -19.09
CA SER A 517 20.25 16.17 -18.70
C SER A 517 19.52 15.64 -17.48
N ALA A 518 19.36 14.32 -17.36
CA ALA A 518 18.78 13.68 -16.19
C ALA A 518 19.57 13.93 -14.89
N VAL A 519 20.89 13.82 -14.91
CA VAL A 519 21.72 14.12 -13.72
C VAL A 519 21.62 15.59 -13.32
N SER A 520 21.66 16.50 -14.29
CA SER A 520 21.47 17.94 -14.04
C SER A 520 20.08 18.24 -13.47
N ALA A 521 19.06 17.57 -13.98
CA ALA A 521 17.68 17.70 -13.54
C ALA A 521 17.46 17.15 -12.13
N ILE A 522 18.08 16.03 -11.72
CA ILE A 522 18.05 15.58 -10.32
C ILE A 522 18.57 16.69 -9.39
N ASN A 523 19.72 17.28 -9.71
CA ASN A 523 20.31 18.33 -8.88
C ASN A 523 19.45 19.61 -8.82
N LYS A 524 18.74 19.95 -9.91
CA LYS A 524 17.78 21.06 -9.93
C LYS A 524 16.53 20.74 -9.12
N LEU A 525 15.98 19.54 -9.28
CA LEU A 525 14.79 19.10 -8.56
C LEU A 525 15.05 19.05 -7.06
N MET A 526 16.18 18.50 -6.62
CA MET A 526 16.53 18.46 -5.21
C MET A 526 16.65 19.87 -4.60
N ARG A 527 17.20 20.84 -5.34
CA ARG A 527 17.23 22.24 -4.89
C ARG A 527 15.84 22.87 -4.81
N TRP A 528 14.98 22.57 -5.77
CA TRP A 528 13.59 23.06 -5.76
C TRP A 528 12.79 22.45 -4.61
N ILE A 529 12.89 21.14 -4.39
CA ILE A 529 12.22 20.44 -3.28
C ILE A 529 12.66 21.01 -1.94
N ARG A 530 13.95 21.28 -1.75
CA ARG A 530 14.48 21.93 -0.53
C ARG A 530 13.89 23.32 -0.32
N LYS A 531 13.77 24.12 -1.38
CA LYS A 531 13.18 25.46 -1.29
C LYS A 531 11.70 25.42 -0.91
N GLU A 532 10.97 24.43 -1.40
CA GLU A 532 9.53 24.26 -1.18
C GLU A 532 9.21 23.25 -0.06
N GLU A 533 10.20 22.86 0.75
CA GLU A 533 10.08 21.73 1.68
C GLU A 533 8.97 21.95 2.72
N ASP A 534 8.95 23.13 3.34
CA ASP A 534 7.91 23.52 4.30
C ASP A 534 6.51 23.56 3.68
N ARG A 535 6.43 23.83 2.37
CA ARG A 535 5.16 23.83 1.64
C ARG A 535 4.69 22.42 1.32
N LEU A 536 5.61 21.52 0.96
CA LEU A 536 5.30 20.19 0.47
C LEU A 536 5.21 19.12 1.56
N PHE A 537 5.83 19.31 2.72
CA PHE A 537 5.90 18.30 3.78
C PHE A 537 5.56 18.83 5.17
N ILE A 538 4.97 17.97 6.00
CA ILE A 538 4.80 18.23 7.43
C ILE A 538 6.09 17.77 8.12
N LEU A 539 7.05 18.68 8.30
CA LEU A 539 8.35 18.36 8.88
C LEU A 539 8.30 18.10 10.38
N THR A 540 7.47 18.86 11.10
CA THR A 540 7.32 18.72 12.56
C THR A 540 5.84 18.67 12.92
N PRO A 541 5.23 17.48 12.97
CA PRO A 541 3.87 17.33 13.46
C PRO A 541 3.80 17.76 14.92
N LEU A 542 2.86 18.65 15.26
CA LEU A 542 2.68 19.08 16.64
C LEU A 542 2.18 17.91 17.51
N THR A 543 2.60 17.91 18.76
CA THR A 543 2.12 16.97 19.78
C THR A 543 1.23 17.67 20.79
N TYR A 544 0.25 16.96 21.38
CA TYR A 544 -0.59 17.52 22.43
C TYR A 544 0.16 17.93 23.69
#